data_AF-A0A383WDK1-F1
#
_entry.id   AF-A0A383WDK1-F1
#
_cell.length_a   1.000
_cell.length_b   1.000
_cell.length_c   1.000
_cell.angle_alpha   90.00
_cell.angle_beta   90.00
_cell.angle_gamma   90.00
#
_symmetry.space_group_name_H-M   'P 1'
#
loop_
_entity.id
_entity.type
_entity.pdbx_description
1 polymer ?
#
loop_
_entity_poly.entity_id
_entity_poly.type
_entity_poly.pdbx_seq_one_letter_code
_entity_poly.pdbx_strand_id
1 'polypeptide(L)'
;MLLQALDLAATAAAAAAAAAAPPPPAAAAAAAAAAAAGETPHADFDVSKKVLQQRLLAVTWLLIHTPAAASAAAAGVAKGALQVPAMSLHCAKQLLAAGMTVTYAQLVDAAHSMVAGVEVWIQAQQELGLHNDIPQAAVAICCPSTWQLQGPLLFHLMEVLQRNSKPDLLQLGMNSSRRTVAEAAAHSLPARREPQLRRKLLITAAKRRHASAAIHLLRLEAAQQQHMDSATLEVVLSLLAAFGTRRSRQVDQQLARMWHLLRPAAEGLGSGVVLQLLHAAVRHKSFQYSGLLLELPASQQSSVGVMEQLLQAAVPQQRHGGSVACARLLLGLPAAQQLSTDVVLQLLRAAVLRGEYDCAELLLVLPAAQQLSTTGVLQQLQYTLEYGAVGSDPGNDLGSHLRYSCNIPAAQELRPECVLQLLHMSNSPASTWHFCRLPAAQESSKAAIAKLLLAAVQQDSPDSTKHILGLPGAALLSSTAVEELLQAAVQRGSASCTAQLCQLQGAQQLSSDAVWQLLQQAAENDAPGSIEGLCQLQAAKKAQQQCCAAAAACSSASGQCWLHSAAVPAARSSTA
;
A
#
# COMPACT_ATOMS: atom_id res chain seq x y z
N MET A 1 -10.68 -25.14 -19.12
CA MET A 1 -10.53 -26.28 -18.18
C MET A 1 -11.88 -26.78 -17.65
N LEU A 2 -12.57 -26.05 -16.76
CA LEU A 2 -13.88 -26.47 -16.22
C LEU A 2 -14.95 -26.73 -17.30
N LEU A 3 -15.02 -25.84 -18.29
CA LEU A 3 -15.88 -25.99 -19.46
C LEU A 3 -15.52 -27.25 -20.27
N GLN A 4 -14.24 -27.45 -20.60
CA GLN A 4 -13.78 -28.67 -21.29
C GLN A 4 -14.06 -29.95 -20.51
N ALA A 5 -13.93 -29.96 -19.18
CA ALA A 5 -14.25 -31.14 -18.37
C ALA A 5 -15.74 -31.48 -18.43
N LEU A 6 -16.60 -30.47 -18.44
CA LEU A 6 -18.04 -30.63 -18.61
C LEU A 6 -18.42 -31.02 -20.04
N ASP A 7 -17.70 -30.52 -21.06
CA ASP A 7 -17.91 -30.92 -22.46
C ASP A 7 -17.50 -32.37 -22.67
N LEU A 8 -16.38 -32.81 -22.08
CA LEU A 8 -15.94 -34.20 -22.09
C LEU A 8 -16.92 -35.12 -21.34
N ALA A 9 -17.45 -34.67 -20.20
CA ALA A 9 -18.48 -35.39 -19.46
C ALA A 9 -19.80 -35.50 -20.27
N ALA A 10 -20.23 -34.40 -20.90
CA ALA A 10 -21.43 -34.36 -21.73
C ALA A 10 -21.28 -35.21 -23.00
N THR A 11 -20.12 -35.18 -23.66
CA THR A 11 -19.83 -36.05 -24.82
C THR A 11 -19.75 -37.52 -24.42
N ALA A 12 -19.14 -37.86 -23.28
CA ALA A 12 -19.13 -39.23 -22.78
C ALA A 12 -20.55 -39.73 -22.44
N ALA A 13 -21.37 -38.90 -21.80
CA ALA A 13 -22.76 -39.22 -21.51
C ALA A 13 -23.61 -39.38 -22.79
N ALA A 14 -23.44 -38.48 -23.77
CA ALA A 14 -24.12 -38.56 -25.06
C ALA A 14 -23.69 -39.78 -25.88
N ALA A 15 -22.40 -40.12 -25.89
CA ALA A 15 -21.89 -41.31 -26.57
C ALA A 15 -22.42 -42.61 -25.94
N ALA A 16 -22.48 -42.69 -24.60
CA ALA A 16 -23.08 -43.83 -23.91
C ALA A 16 -24.59 -43.92 -24.16
N ALA A 17 -25.30 -42.80 -24.19
CA ALA A 17 -26.73 -42.75 -24.51
C ALA A 17 -27.00 -43.20 -25.96
N ALA A 18 -26.17 -42.77 -26.91
CA ALA A 18 -26.24 -43.19 -28.31
C ALA A 18 -25.95 -44.69 -28.50
N ALA A 19 -25.05 -45.26 -27.71
CA ALA A 19 -24.75 -46.69 -27.74
C ALA A 19 -25.85 -47.58 -27.13
N ALA A 20 -26.70 -47.02 -26.27
CA ALA A 20 -27.77 -47.75 -25.57
C ALA A 20 -29.14 -47.67 -26.29
N ALA A 21 -29.29 -46.82 -27.30
CA ALA A 21 -30.56 -46.61 -28.02
C ALA A 21 -30.56 -47.30 -29.41
N PRO A 22 -31.68 -47.89 -29.86
CA PRO A 22 -31.87 -48.20 -31.28
C PRO A 22 -31.89 -46.88 -32.11
N PRO A 23 -31.50 -46.91 -33.40
CA PRO A 23 -31.21 -45.69 -34.17
C PRO A 23 -32.40 -44.72 -34.19
N PRO A 24 -32.25 -43.47 -33.74
CA PRO A 24 -33.35 -42.51 -33.72
C PRO A 24 -33.49 -41.79 -35.09
N PRO A 25 -34.68 -41.27 -35.41
CA PRO A 25 -34.88 -40.41 -36.58
C PRO A 25 -34.07 -39.11 -36.45
N ALA A 26 -33.54 -38.63 -37.58
CA ALA A 26 -32.46 -37.64 -37.76
C ALA A 26 -32.60 -36.28 -37.03
N ALA A 27 -33.71 -35.99 -36.36
CA ALA A 27 -33.94 -34.70 -35.70
C ALA A 27 -33.27 -34.56 -34.31
N ALA A 28 -33.01 -35.66 -33.59
CA ALA A 28 -32.43 -35.60 -32.24
C ALA A 28 -30.90 -35.38 -32.23
N ALA A 29 -30.19 -35.79 -33.29
CA ALA A 29 -28.73 -35.62 -33.41
C ALA A 29 -28.33 -34.15 -33.69
N ALA A 30 -29.23 -33.36 -34.29
CA ALA A 30 -28.97 -31.95 -34.61
C ALA A 30 -28.96 -31.02 -33.38
N ALA A 31 -29.73 -31.36 -32.33
CA ALA A 31 -29.81 -30.55 -31.11
C ALA A 31 -28.57 -30.69 -30.20
N ALA A 32 -27.89 -31.85 -30.22
CA ALA A 32 -26.64 -32.06 -29.48
C ALA A 32 -25.41 -31.47 -30.22
N ALA A 33 -25.43 -31.48 -31.55
CA ALA A 33 -24.34 -30.94 -32.38
C ALA A 33 -24.30 -29.40 -32.41
N ALA A 34 -25.46 -28.73 -32.29
CA ALA A 34 -25.55 -27.27 -32.28
C ALA A 34 -25.00 -26.60 -31.00
N ALA A 35 -24.81 -27.36 -29.91
CA ALA A 35 -24.24 -26.83 -28.66
C ALA A 35 -22.70 -26.76 -28.65
N ALA A 36 -22.02 -27.29 -29.67
CA ALA A 36 -20.56 -27.44 -29.72
C ALA A 36 -19.83 -26.39 -30.56
N ALA A 37 -20.54 -25.47 -31.24
CA ALA A 37 -19.93 -24.50 -32.15
C ALA A 37 -20.30 -23.06 -31.77
N GLY A 38 -19.35 -22.34 -31.16
CA GLY A 38 -19.43 -20.89 -31.05
C GLY A 38 -18.74 -20.27 -29.83
N GLU A 39 -17.73 -19.46 -30.13
CA GLU A 39 -17.28 -18.27 -29.39
C GLU A 39 -16.29 -18.40 -28.21
N THR A 40 -15.12 -17.79 -28.42
CA THR A 40 -14.20 -17.27 -27.39
C THR A 40 -14.71 -15.95 -26.82
N PRO A 41 -14.68 -15.74 -25.49
CA PRO A 41 -14.14 -14.45 -25.02
C PRO A 41 -13.42 -14.49 -23.65
N HIS A 42 -12.41 -13.62 -23.53
CA HIS A 42 -11.91 -13.11 -22.26
C HIS A 42 -12.81 -11.95 -21.78
N ALA A 43 -13.80 -12.23 -20.92
CA ALA A 43 -14.41 -11.23 -20.02
C ALA A 43 -15.35 -11.91 -18.98
N ASP A 44 -15.35 -11.34 -17.78
CA ASP A 44 -16.29 -11.51 -16.65
C ASP A 44 -16.40 -12.87 -15.91
N PHE A 45 -16.06 -12.81 -14.62
CA PHE A 45 -16.26 -13.90 -13.64
C PHE A 45 -17.74 -14.28 -13.47
N ASP A 46 -18.68 -13.36 -13.73
CA ASP A 46 -20.13 -13.64 -13.60
C ASP A 46 -20.74 -14.33 -14.81
N VAL A 47 -20.20 -14.13 -16.02
CA VAL A 47 -20.61 -14.90 -17.21
C VAL A 47 -20.23 -16.37 -17.04
N SER A 48 -19.08 -16.64 -16.42
CA SER A 48 -18.59 -18.00 -16.15
C SER A 48 -19.51 -18.81 -15.23
N LYS A 49 -20.15 -18.19 -14.22
CA LYS A 49 -21.08 -18.88 -13.30
C LYS A 49 -22.34 -19.36 -14.00
N LYS A 50 -22.93 -18.53 -14.87
CA LYS A 50 -24.15 -18.90 -15.61
C LYS A 50 -23.90 -20.07 -16.56
N VAL A 51 -22.79 -20.03 -17.30
CA VAL A 51 -22.41 -21.12 -18.22
C VAL A 51 -22.14 -22.42 -17.45
N LEU A 52 -21.44 -22.33 -16.31
CA LEU A 52 -21.24 -23.48 -15.42
C LEU A 52 -22.57 -24.07 -14.93
N GLN A 53 -23.50 -23.22 -14.49
CA GLN A 53 -24.81 -23.64 -14.02
C GLN A 53 -25.62 -24.32 -15.14
N GLN A 54 -25.65 -23.75 -16.33
CA GLN A 54 -26.34 -24.35 -17.49
C GLN A 54 -25.79 -25.74 -17.83
N ARG A 55 -24.46 -25.89 -17.84
CA ARG A 55 -23.81 -27.17 -18.14
C ARG A 55 -24.04 -28.20 -17.03
N LEU A 56 -24.02 -27.78 -15.76
CA LEU A 56 -24.38 -28.65 -14.65
C LEU A 56 -25.83 -29.13 -14.76
N LEU A 57 -26.76 -28.27 -15.15
CA LEU A 57 -28.16 -28.65 -15.40
C LEU A 57 -28.27 -29.67 -16.55
N ALA A 58 -27.52 -29.48 -17.64
CA ALA A 58 -27.50 -30.43 -18.76
C ALA A 58 -26.95 -31.80 -18.34
N VAL A 59 -25.84 -31.86 -17.60
CA VAL A 59 -25.29 -33.12 -17.07
C VAL A 59 -26.28 -33.78 -16.10
N THR A 60 -26.89 -33.00 -15.20
CA THR A 60 -27.91 -33.50 -14.26
C THR A 60 -29.10 -34.08 -15.01
N TRP A 61 -29.58 -33.40 -16.06
CA TRP A 61 -30.66 -33.89 -16.91
C TRP A 61 -30.31 -35.22 -17.58
N LEU A 62 -29.11 -35.33 -18.16
CA LEU A 62 -28.64 -36.56 -18.79
C LEU A 62 -28.56 -37.73 -17.80
N LEU A 63 -28.00 -37.49 -16.60
CA LEU A 63 -27.92 -38.52 -15.55
C LEU A 63 -29.30 -39.03 -15.13
N ILE A 64 -30.30 -38.14 -15.01
CA ILE A 64 -31.67 -38.51 -14.65
C ILE A 64 -32.37 -39.32 -15.75
N HIS A 65 -32.18 -38.97 -17.02
CA HIS A 65 -33.00 -39.51 -18.12
C HIS A 65 -32.38 -40.71 -18.84
N THR A 66 -31.12 -41.06 -18.58
CA THR A 66 -30.45 -42.20 -19.23
C THR A 66 -29.74 -43.16 -18.25
N PRO A 67 -30.43 -43.79 -17.29
CA PRO A 67 -29.80 -44.54 -16.19
C PRO A 67 -28.94 -45.74 -16.64
N ALA A 68 -29.33 -46.44 -17.71
CA ALA A 68 -28.56 -47.59 -18.24
C ALA A 68 -27.21 -47.15 -18.85
N ALA A 69 -27.22 -46.12 -19.69
CA ALA A 69 -26.03 -45.49 -20.25
C ALA A 69 -25.20 -44.73 -19.19
N ALA A 70 -25.88 -44.19 -18.18
CA ALA A 70 -25.26 -43.43 -17.10
C ALA A 70 -24.33 -44.31 -16.27
N SER A 71 -24.58 -45.60 -16.06
CA SER A 71 -23.68 -46.43 -15.24
C SER A 71 -22.25 -46.54 -15.80
N ALA A 72 -22.09 -46.69 -17.11
CA ALA A 72 -20.78 -46.75 -17.78
C ALA A 72 -20.15 -45.35 -17.94
N ALA A 73 -20.95 -44.34 -18.27
CA ALA A 73 -20.47 -42.95 -18.39
C ALA A 73 -20.19 -42.29 -17.03
N ALA A 74 -20.85 -42.74 -15.95
CA ALA A 74 -20.79 -42.13 -14.62
C ALA A 74 -19.37 -42.12 -14.06
N ALA A 75 -18.56 -43.15 -14.33
CA ALA A 75 -17.17 -43.16 -13.88
C ALA A 75 -16.35 -42.02 -14.52
N GLY A 76 -16.55 -41.77 -15.82
CA GLY A 76 -15.91 -40.67 -16.56
C GLY A 76 -16.44 -39.31 -16.14
N VAL A 77 -17.77 -39.18 -16.00
CA VAL A 77 -18.45 -37.97 -15.55
C VAL A 77 -18.05 -37.60 -14.12
N ALA A 78 -18.02 -38.56 -13.20
CA ALA A 78 -17.58 -38.37 -11.82
C ALA A 78 -16.12 -37.91 -11.75
N LYS A 79 -15.23 -38.54 -12.53
CA LYS A 79 -13.83 -38.10 -12.64
C LYS A 79 -13.74 -36.67 -13.15
N GLY A 80 -14.48 -36.32 -14.21
CA GLY A 80 -14.52 -34.95 -14.75
C GLY A 80 -15.08 -33.94 -13.75
N ALA A 81 -16.16 -34.30 -13.06
CA ALA A 81 -16.81 -33.46 -12.04
C ALA A 81 -15.89 -33.24 -10.82
N LEU A 82 -15.11 -34.25 -10.43
CA LEU A 82 -14.13 -34.13 -9.35
C LEU A 82 -12.94 -33.24 -9.70
N GLN A 83 -12.66 -33.01 -10.98
CA GLN A 83 -11.61 -32.08 -11.44
C GLN A 83 -12.09 -30.62 -11.44
N VAL A 84 -13.37 -30.36 -11.14
CA VAL A 84 -13.91 -29.01 -10.99
C VAL A 84 -13.50 -28.45 -9.62
N PRO A 85 -12.60 -27.45 -9.56
CA PRO A 85 -12.21 -26.86 -8.30
C PRO A 85 -13.37 -26.07 -7.68
N ALA A 86 -13.49 -26.14 -6.36
CA ALA A 86 -14.47 -25.39 -5.57
C ALA A 86 -15.93 -25.67 -5.97
N MET A 87 -16.24 -26.94 -6.25
CA MET A 87 -17.62 -27.40 -6.44
C MET A 87 -18.49 -26.96 -5.25
N SER A 88 -19.67 -26.40 -5.53
CA SER A 88 -20.61 -26.03 -4.47
C SER A 88 -21.29 -27.28 -3.90
N LEU A 89 -21.64 -27.24 -2.62
CA LEU A 89 -22.36 -28.35 -1.96
C LEU A 89 -23.70 -28.65 -2.64
N HIS A 90 -24.39 -27.61 -3.09
CA HIS A 90 -25.65 -27.75 -3.81
C HIS A 90 -25.48 -28.54 -5.12
N CYS A 91 -24.49 -28.18 -5.93
CA CYS A 91 -24.23 -28.86 -7.20
C CYS A 91 -23.77 -30.30 -6.99
N ALA A 92 -22.89 -30.54 -6.01
CA ALA A 92 -22.45 -31.89 -5.67
C ALA A 92 -23.64 -32.79 -5.27
N LYS A 93 -24.56 -32.27 -4.43
CA LYS A 93 -25.79 -32.99 -4.07
C LYS A 93 -26.69 -33.27 -5.26
N GLN A 94 -26.90 -32.30 -6.16
CA GLN A 94 -27.73 -32.51 -7.35
C GLN A 94 -27.18 -33.63 -8.24
N LEU A 95 -25.87 -33.64 -8.47
CA LEU A 95 -25.23 -34.67 -9.29
C LEU A 95 -25.31 -36.06 -8.63
N LEU A 96 -25.08 -36.14 -7.31
CA LEU A 96 -25.21 -37.39 -6.56
C LEU A 96 -26.67 -37.89 -6.52
N ALA A 97 -27.64 -36.99 -6.31
CA ALA A 97 -29.06 -37.31 -6.34
C ALA A 97 -29.55 -37.76 -7.73
N ALA A 98 -28.88 -37.30 -8.79
CA ALA A 98 -29.11 -37.74 -10.17
C ALA A 98 -28.48 -39.11 -10.48
N GLY A 99 -27.89 -39.80 -9.49
CA GLY A 99 -27.34 -41.15 -9.65
C GLY A 99 -25.84 -41.20 -9.96
N MET A 100 -25.14 -40.06 -9.93
CA MET A 100 -23.68 -40.09 -10.02
C MET A 100 -23.09 -40.71 -8.76
N THR A 101 -22.16 -41.65 -8.93
CA THR A 101 -21.40 -42.22 -7.81
C THR A 101 -19.98 -41.69 -7.79
N VAL A 102 -19.48 -41.40 -6.60
CA VAL A 102 -18.12 -40.95 -6.37
C VAL A 102 -17.51 -41.86 -5.30
N THR A 103 -16.45 -42.56 -5.63
CA THR A 103 -15.80 -43.48 -4.69
C THR A 103 -14.76 -42.77 -3.83
N TYR A 104 -14.42 -43.35 -2.68
CA TYR A 104 -13.35 -42.84 -1.83
C TYR A 104 -12.00 -42.79 -2.57
N ALA A 105 -11.70 -43.78 -3.42
CA ALA A 105 -10.49 -43.78 -4.23
C ALA A 105 -10.43 -42.59 -5.19
N GLN A 106 -11.54 -42.26 -5.86
CA GLN A 106 -11.61 -41.11 -6.75
C GLN A 106 -11.43 -39.78 -6.00
N LEU A 107 -11.98 -39.67 -4.78
CA LEU A 107 -11.80 -38.50 -3.91
C LEU A 107 -10.33 -38.34 -3.52
N VAL A 108 -9.67 -39.44 -3.15
CA VAL A 108 -8.24 -39.47 -2.81
C VAL A 108 -7.38 -39.09 -4.02
N ASP A 109 -7.67 -39.61 -5.21
CA ASP A 109 -6.98 -39.24 -6.45
C ASP A 109 -7.14 -37.75 -6.79
N ALA A 110 -8.34 -37.21 -6.60
CA ALA A 110 -8.61 -35.77 -6.75
C ALA A 110 -7.85 -34.94 -5.72
N ALA A 111 -7.76 -35.40 -4.47
CA ALA A 111 -6.98 -34.74 -3.42
C ALA A 111 -5.47 -34.80 -3.67
N HIS A 112 -4.95 -35.90 -4.19
CA HIS A 112 -3.56 -36.04 -4.64
C HIS A 112 -3.25 -35.14 -5.85
N SER A 113 -4.26 -34.87 -6.68
CA SER A 113 -4.21 -33.90 -7.78
C SER A 113 -4.43 -32.45 -7.31
N MET A 114 -4.59 -32.22 -6.00
CA MET A 114 -4.81 -30.92 -5.35
C MET A 114 -6.06 -30.18 -5.86
N VAL A 115 -7.10 -30.90 -6.27
CA VAL A 115 -8.34 -30.26 -6.69
C VAL A 115 -9.03 -29.65 -5.48
N ALA A 116 -9.38 -28.37 -5.57
CA ALA A 116 -10.02 -27.66 -4.47
C ALA A 116 -11.43 -28.21 -4.17
N GLY A 117 -11.79 -28.38 -2.90
CA GLY A 117 -13.19 -28.63 -2.50
C GLY A 117 -13.63 -30.10 -2.55
N VAL A 118 -12.69 -31.05 -2.52
CA VAL A 118 -13.00 -32.49 -2.47
C VAL A 118 -13.88 -32.85 -1.27
N GLU A 119 -13.73 -32.15 -0.15
CA GLU A 119 -14.53 -32.33 1.07
C GLU A 119 -16.03 -32.13 0.86
N VAL A 120 -16.42 -31.33 -0.14
CA VAL A 120 -17.82 -31.03 -0.45
C VAL A 120 -18.55 -32.27 -0.96
N TRP A 121 -17.86 -33.15 -1.68
CA TRP A 121 -18.43 -34.40 -2.17
C TRP A 121 -18.72 -35.38 -1.04
N ILE A 122 -17.80 -35.47 -0.06
CA ILE A 122 -17.96 -36.29 1.14
C ILE A 122 -19.14 -35.76 1.96
N GLN A 123 -19.22 -34.44 2.13
CA GLN A 123 -20.35 -33.80 2.81
C GLN A 123 -21.68 -34.04 2.09
N ALA A 124 -21.70 -33.93 0.76
CA ALA A 124 -22.91 -34.15 -0.03
C ALA A 124 -23.40 -35.60 0.07
N GLN A 125 -22.50 -36.59 -0.02
CA GLN A 125 -22.84 -38.00 0.18
C GLN A 125 -23.36 -38.27 1.59
N GLN A 126 -22.77 -37.64 2.61
CA GLN A 126 -23.24 -37.73 3.98
C GLN A 126 -24.64 -37.17 4.19
N GLU A 127 -24.95 -36.02 3.60
CA GLU A 127 -26.27 -35.40 3.73
C GLU A 127 -27.35 -36.12 2.90
N LEU A 128 -26.96 -36.93 1.91
CA LEU A 128 -27.85 -37.78 1.12
C LEU A 128 -27.95 -39.23 1.64
N GLY A 129 -27.18 -39.60 2.67
CA GLY A 129 -27.15 -40.97 3.19
C GLY A 129 -26.51 -41.99 2.24
N LEU A 130 -25.65 -41.55 1.33
CA LEU A 130 -24.96 -42.40 0.35
C LEU A 130 -23.59 -42.84 0.93
N HIS A 131 -23.56 -43.95 1.68
CA HIS A 131 -22.41 -44.35 2.51
C HIS A 131 -21.70 -45.63 2.09
N ASN A 132 -21.47 -45.83 0.79
CA ASN A 132 -21.12 -47.17 0.34
C ASN A 132 -19.63 -47.51 0.52
N ASP A 133 -18.71 -46.54 0.54
CA ASP A 133 -17.26 -46.81 0.64
C ASP A 133 -16.39 -45.76 1.36
N ILE A 134 -16.96 -44.64 1.86
CA ILE A 134 -16.18 -43.59 2.53
C ILE A 134 -15.89 -43.97 3.99
N PRO A 135 -14.62 -44.01 4.43
CA PRO A 135 -14.27 -44.25 5.83
C PRO A 135 -14.82 -43.17 6.76
N GLN A 136 -15.28 -43.56 7.95
CA GLN A 136 -15.79 -42.63 8.97
C GLN A 136 -14.78 -41.53 9.36
N ALA A 137 -13.47 -41.85 9.30
CA ALA A 137 -12.42 -40.86 9.53
C ALA A 137 -12.44 -39.75 8.46
N ALA A 138 -12.65 -40.08 7.19
CA ALA A 138 -12.76 -39.09 6.11
C ALA A 138 -14.01 -38.22 6.28
N VAL A 139 -15.13 -38.82 6.68
CA VAL A 139 -16.36 -38.07 7.06
C VAL A 139 -16.04 -37.09 8.19
N ALA A 140 -15.42 -37.54 9.27
CA ALA A 140 -15.10 -36.68 10.41
C ALA A 140 -14.16 -35.51 10.05
N ILE A 141 -13.26 -35.69 9.08
CA ILE A 141 -12.34 -34.65 8.59
C ILE A 141 -13.07 -33.63 7.71
N CYS A 142 -13.97 -34.09 6.84
CA CYS A 142 -14.58 -33.28 5.78
C CYS A 142 -15.95 -32.69 6.15
N CYS A 143 -16.68 -33.30 7.07
CA CYS A 143 -18.04 -32.93 7.43
C CYS A 143 -18.07 -32.02 8.68
N PRO A 144 -18.53 -30.77 8.57
CA PRO A 144 -18.56 -29.82 9.69
C PRO A 144 -19.59 -30.21 10.74
N SER A 145 -20.72 -30.76 10.26
CA SER A 145 -21.89 -31.12 11.04
C SER A 145 -21.61 -32.22 12.06
N THR A 146 -20.55 -33.00 11.87
CA THR A 146 -20.11 -34.04 12.81
C THR A 146 -19.32 -33.50 13.98
N TRP A 147 -18.94 -32.21 13.97
CA TRP A 147 -18.15 -31.58 15.03
C TRP A 147 -19.05 -31.07 16.16
N GLN A 148 -19.81 -31.95 16.82
CA GLN A 148 -20.71 -31.58 17.93
C GLN A 148 -20.00 -31.35 19.28
N LEU A 149 -18.71 -31.01 19.28
CA LEU A 149 -17.88 -31.07 20.47
C LEU A 149 -17.80 -29.74 21.22
N GLN A 150 -18.02 -29.79 22.54
CA GLN A 150 -17.78 -28.71 23.53
C GLN A 150 -16.29 -28.39 23.75
N GLY A 151 -15.41 -28.58 22.75
CA GLY A 151 -13.96 -28.42 22.91
C GLY A 151 -13.26 -27.82 21.69
N PRO A 152 -11.94 -27.54 21.77
CA PRO A 152 -11.20 -26.98 20.65
C PRO A 152 -11.12 -28.00 19.52
N LEU A 153 -11.81 -27.71 18.42
CA LEU A 153 -11.92 -28.53 17.22
C LEU A 153 -10.60 -29.15 16.74
N LEU A 154 -9.50 -28.41 16.89
CA LEU A 154 -8.17 -28.84 16.47
C LEU A 154 -7.73 -30.15 17.15
N PHE A 155 -7.98 -30.31 18.45
CA PHE A 155 -7.56 -31.51 19.19
C PHE A 155 -8.30 -32.76 18.72
N HIS A 156 -9.62 -32.65 18.50
CA HIS A 156 -10.41 -33.78 18.01
C HIS A 156 -9.97 -34.21 16.60
N LEU A 157 -9.77 -33.24 15.70
CA LEU A 157 -9.29 -33.54 14.35
C LEU A 157 -7.90 -34.20 14.39
N MET A 158 -7.00 -33.70 15.24
CA MET A 158 -5.68 -34.31 15.43
C MET A 158 -5.80 -35.75 15.93
N GLU A 159 -6.65 -36.03 16.91
CA GLU A 159 -6.85 -37.38 17.44
C GLU A 159 -7.38 -38.34 16.36
N VAL A 160 -8.39 -37.92 15.59
CA VAL A 160 -8.94 -38.71 14.48
C VAL A 160 -7.87 -39.01 13.44
N LEU A 161 -7.08 -38.01 13.05
CA LEU A 161 -6.02 -38.14 12.05
C LEU A 161 -4.83 -38.96 12.57
N GLN A 162 -4.45 -38.83 13.84
CA GLN A 162 -3.40 -39.63 14.47
C GLN A 162 -3.78 -41.11 14.51
N ARG A 163 -4.99 -41.43 14.99
CA ARG A 163 -5.50 -42.81 15.01
C ARG A 163 -5.61 -43.40 13.61
N ASN A 164 -5.81 -42.56 12.59
CA ASN A 164 -5.98 -42.97 11.20
C ASN A 164 -4.92 -42.34 10.30
N SER A 165 -3.64 -42.44 10.67
CA SER A 165 -2.50 -41.76 10.01
C SER A 165 -2.17 -42.27 8.59
N LYS A 166 -3.15 -42.73 7.82
CA LYS A 166 -2.98 -43.17 6.42
C LYS A 166 -2.62 -41.95 5.55
N PRO A 167 -1.66 -42.08 4.61
CA PRO A 167 -1.26 -40.98 3.72
C PRO A 167 -2.44 -40.30 3.02
N ASP A 168 -3.44 -41.06 2.61
CA ASP A 168 -4.61 -40.54 1.90
C ASP A 168 -5.48 -39.62 2.75
N LEU A 169 -5.67 -39.94 4.04
CA LEU A 169 -6.45 -39.11 4.96
C LEU A 169 -5.70 -37.81 5.29
N LEU A 170 -4.37 -37.89 5.43
CA LEU A 170 -3.53 -36.70 5.61
C LEU A 170 -3.57 -35.80 4.37
N GLN A 171 -3.49 -36.37 3.17
CA GLN A 171 -3.61 -35.63 1.92
C GLN A 171 -4.99 -34.98 1.77
N LEU A 172 -6.06 -35.72 2.08
CA LEU A 172 -7.43 -35.22 2.05
C LEU A 172 -7.60 -34.05 3.04
N GLY A 173 -7.10 -34.20 4.27
CA GLY A 173 -7.11 -33.14 5.27
C GLY A 173 -6.31 -31.91 4.85
N MET A 174 -5.13 -32.10 4.24
CA MET A 174 -4.29 -31.03 3.74
C MET A 174 -4.89 -30.29 2.53
N ASN A 175 -5.70 -30.97 1.73
CA ASN A 175 -6.35 -30.38 0.55
C ASN A 175 -7.68 -29.65 0.88
N SER A 176 -8.22 -29.88 2.08
CA SER A 176 -9.45 -29.25 2.58
C SER A 176 -9.41 -27.73 2.47
N SER A 177 -10.53 -27.08 2.13
CA SER A 177 -10.63 -25.61 2.19
C SER A 177 -10.45 -25.04 3.60
N ARG A 178 -10.54 -25.88 4.64
CA ARG A 178 -10.52 -25.47 6.04
C ARG A 178 -9.11 -25.49 6.60
N ARG A 179 -8.61 -24.30 6.97
CA ARG A 179 -7.26 -24.12 7.53
C ARG A 179 -7.00 -24.98 8.78
N THR A 180 -8.00 -25.11 9.66
CA THR A 180 -7.89 -25.91 10.90
C THR A 180 -7.72 -27.40 10.63
N VAL A 181 -8.33 -27.91 9.55
CA VAL A 181 -8.21 -29.31 9.14
C VAL A 181 -6.83 -29.59 8.55
N ALA A 182 -6.35 -28.71 7.67
CA ALA A 182 -5.00 -28.80 7.12
C ALA A 182 -3.92 -28.69 8.22
N GLU A 183 -4.15 -27.82 9.21
CA GLU A 183 -3.29 -27.69 10.38
C GLU A 183 -3.30 -28.95 11.26
N ALA A 184 -4.48 -29.54 11.53
CA ALA A 184 -4.57 -30.81 12.22
C ALA A 184 -3.82 -31.94 11.47
N ALA A 185 -3.94 -31.97 10.14
CA ALA A 185 -3.24 -32.93 9.29
C ALA A 185 -1.72 -32.76 9.36
N ALA A 186 -1.22 -31.52 9.37
CA ALA A 186 0.21 -31.25 9.56
C ALA A 186 0.71 -31.78 10.92
N HIS A 187 -0.02 -31.50 12.01
CA HIS A 187 0.36 -31.91 13.37
C HIS A 187 0.19 -33.42 13.64
N SER A 188 -0.60 -34.11 12.82
CA SER A 188 -0.83 -35.55 12.95
C SER A 188 0.20 -36.39 12.20
N LEU A 189 1.15 -35.75 11.51
CA LEU A 189 2.17 -36.43 10.74
C LEU A 189 3.20 -37.10 11.66
N PRO A 190 3.40 -38.42 11.60
CA PRO A 190 4.41 -39.10 12.42
C PRO A 190 5.82 -38.64 12.06
N ALA A 191 6.68 -38.47 13.08
CA ALA A 191 8.07 -38.04 12.90
C ALA A 191 8.90 -38.92 11.94
N ARG A 192 8.58 -40.22 11.85
CA ARG A 192 9.31 -41.22 11.03
C ARG A 192 8.72 -41.46 9.63
N ARG A 193 7.82 -40.60 9.14
CA ARG A 193 7.23 -40.79 7.78
C ARG A 193 8.24 -40.54 6.67
N GLU A 194 7.95 -41.12 5.51
CA GLU A 194 8.72 -40.96 4.28
C GLU A 194 8.85 -39.48 3.87
N PRO A 195 10.07 -39.02 3.51
CA PRO A 195 10.34 -37.65 3.04
C PRO A 195 9.40 -37.18 1.93
N GLN A 196 9.11 -38.07 0.98
CA GLN A 196 8.31 -37.75 -0.22
C GLN A 196 6.87 -37.37 0.13
N LEU A 197 6.26 -38.05 1.11
CA LEU A 197 4.92 -37.72 1.58
C LEU A 197 4.88 -36.32 2.20
N ARG A 198 5.88 -35.97 3.01
CA ARG A 198 5.91 -34.66 3.68
C ARG A 198 6.10 -33.54 2.68
N ARG A 199 7.01 -33.72 1.71
CA ARG A 199 7.17 -32.80 0.58
C ARG A 199 5.84 -32.61 -0.16
N LYS A 200 5.14 -33.70 -0.49
CA LYS A 200 3.84 -33.65 -1.17
C LYS A 200 2.79 -32.88 -0.36
N LEU A 201 2.71 -33.13 0.95
CA LEU A 201 1.81 -32.43 1.87
C LEU A 201 2.18 -30.95 1.98
N LEU A 202 3.47 -30.61 2.03
CA LEU A 202 3.94 -29.23 2.09
C LEU A 202 3.60 -28.46 0.82
N ILE A 203 3.82 -29.05 -0.36
CA ILE A 203 3.41 -28.47 -1.66
C ILE A 203 1.90 -28.26 -1.68
N THR A 204 1.13 -29.24 -1.21
CA THR A 204 -0.33 -29.13 -1.10
C THR A 204 -0.71 -27.97 -0.18
N ALA A 205 -0.14 -27.91 1.02
CA ALA A 205 -0.38 -26.84 1.99
C ALA A 205 -0.11 -25.45 1.38
N ALA A 206 1.00 -25.32 0.66
CA ALA A 206 1.39 -24.09 0.01
C ALA A 206 0.47 -23.70 -1.15
N LYS A 207 0.17 -24.62 -2.07
CA LYS A 207 -0.77 -24.37 -3.18
C LYS A 207 -2.18 -24.04 -2.68
N ARG A 208 -2.62 -24.66 -1.59
CA ARG A 208 -3.93 -24.42 -0.95
C ARG A 208 -3.93 -23.25 0.03
N ARG A 209 -2.81 -22.57 0.20
CA ARG A 209 -2.67 -21.38 1.07
C ARG A 209 -2.96 -21.68 2.55
N HIS A 210 -2.45 -22.79 3.06
CA HIS A 210 -2.49 -23.16 4.47
C HIS A 210 -1.16 -22.82 5.17
N ALA A 211 -0.95 -21.52 5.44
CA ALA A 211 0.32 -21.04 6.00
C ALA A 211 0.74 -21.74 7.30
N SER A 212 -0.16 -21.90 8.28
CA SER A 212 0.16 -22.59 9.54
C SER A 212 0.62 -24.04 9.33
N ALA A 213 -0.09 -24.78 8.46
CA ALA A 213 0.26 -26.15 8.12
C ALA A 213 1.61 -26.22 7.39
N ALA A 214 1.85 -25.33 6.42
CA ALA A 214 3.10 -25.26 5.68
C ALA A 214 4.29 -24.92 6.59
N ILE A 215 4.13 -23.96 7.51
CA ILE A 215 5.18 -23.59 8.48
C ILE A 215 5.48 -24.77 9.41
N HIS A 216 4.45 -25.47 9.89
CA HIS A 216 4.64 -26.66 10.72
C HIS A 216 5.43 -27.75 9.98
N LEU A 217 5.03 -28.07 8.74
CA LEU A 217 5.71 -29.07 7.92
C LEU A 217 7.14 -28.67 7.58
N LEU A 218 7.39 -27.40 7.27
CA LEU A 218 8.73 -26.88 7.05
C LEU A 218 9.63 -27.05 8.27
N ARG A 219 9.12 -26.90 9.49
CA ARG A 219 9.92 -27.14 10.71
C ARG A 219 10.33 -28.59 10.84
N LEU A 220 9.42 -29.51 10.54
CA LEU A 220 9.72 -30.94 10.58
C LEU A 220 10.78 -31.31 9.53
N GLU A 221 10.67 -30.76 8.32
CA GLU A 221 11.67 -30.97 7.26
C GLU A 221 13.04 -30.37 7.63
N ALA A 222 13.04 -29.14 8.13
CA ALA A 222 14.25 -28.43 8.51
C ALA A 222 14.98 -29.12 9.69
N ALA A 223 14.24 -29.66 10.66
CA ALA A 223 14.80 -30.43 11.77
C ALA A 223 15.47 -31.74 11.32
N GLN A 224 15.06 -32.30 10.18
CA GLN A 224 15.59 -33.56 9.67
C GLN A 224 16.67 -33.38 8.61
N GLN A 225 17.08 -32.13 8.31
CA GLN A 225 18.08 -31.80 7.30
C GLN A 225 17.82 -32.46 5.94
N GLN A 226 16.56 -32.75 5.62
CA GLN A 226 16.22 -33.39 4.35
C GLN A 226 16.36 -32.37 3.23
N HIS A 227 17.00 -32.78 2.13
CA HIS A 227 17.19 -31.91 0.97
C HIS A 227 15.84 -31.50 0.38
N MET A 228 15.42 -30.27 0.65
CA MET A 228 14.31 -29.63 -0.06
C MET A 228 14.82 -29.21 -1.44
N ASP A 229 14.11 -29.61 -2.50
CA ASP A 229 14.47 -29.21 -3.85
C ASP A 229 14.03 -27.77 -4.11
N SER A 230 14.65 -27.18 -5.13
CA SER A 230 14.39 -25.80 -5.56
C SER A 230 12.90 -25.55 -5.84
N ALA A 231 12.23 -26.49 -6.51
CA ALA A 231 10.82 -26.37 -6.88
C ALA A 231 9.88 -26.37 -5.65
N THR A 232 10.13 -27.20 -4.65
CA THR A 232 9.34 -27.21 -3.41
C THR A 232 9.57 -25.91 -2.65
N LEU A 233 10.83 -25.48 -2.54
CA LEU A 233 11.18 -24.26 -1.84
C LEU A 233 10.49 -23.05 -2.50
N GLU A 234 10.51 -22.92 -3.83
CA GLU A 234 9.84 -21.86 -4.58
C GLU A 234 8.34 -21.76 -4.25
N VAL A 235 7.63 -22.88 -4.25
CA VAL A 235 6.19 -22.91 -3.97
C VAL A 235 5.90 -22.44 -2.54
N VAL A 236 6.73 -22.86 -1.59
CA VAL A 236 6.57 -22.48 -0.18
C VAL A 236 6.95 -21.02 0.06
N LEU A 237 8.01 -20.56 -0.57
CA LEU A 237 8.45 -19.16 -0.53
C LEU A 237 7.40 -18.22 -1.13
N SER A 238 6.79 -18.64 -2.25
CA SER A 238 5.67 -17.91 -2.88
C SER A 238 4.44 -17.82 -1.98
N LEU A 239 4.14 -18.91 -1.26
CA LEU A 239 3.10 -18.89 -0.22
C LEU A 239 3.43 -17.84 0.85
N LEU A 240 4.62 -17.90 1.43
CA LEU A 240 5.02 -17.03 2.53
C LEU A 240 5.00 -15.55 2.12
N ALA A 241 5.46 -15.24 0.91
CA ALA A 241 5.37 -13.91 0.31
C ALA A 241 3.91 -13.41 0.28
N ALA A 242 2.97 -14.24 -0.17
CA ALA A 242 1.56 -13.88 -0.27
C ALA A 242 0.88 -13.63 1.10
N PHE A 243 1.41 -14.21 2.18
CA PHE A 243 0.82 -14.13 3.51
C PHE A 243 1.26 -12.92 4.34
N GLY A 244 2.38 -12.26 4.00
CA GLY A 244 2.96 -11.16 4.76
C GLY A 244 2.03 -9.95 5.02
N THR A 245 0.97 -9.79 4.22
CA THR A 245 0.06 -8.64 4.34
C THR A 245 -0.93 -8.69 5.52
N ARG A 246 -1.23 -9.87 6.11
CA ARG A 246 -2.47 -10.06 6.91
C ARG A 246 -2.29 -10.55 8.36
N ARG A 247 -1.32 -10.02 9.12
CA ARG A 247 -1.19 -10.15 10.60
C ARG A 247 -0.61 -11.46 11.14
N SER A 248 0.70 -11.63 11.08
CA SER A 248 1.37 -12.19 12.27
C SER A 248 2.87 -11.89 12.28
N ARG A 249 3.30 -10.98 13.17
CA ARG A 249 4.73 -10.85 13.55
C ARG A 249 5.33 -12.21 13.92
N GLN A 250 4.50 -13.15 14.41
CA GLN A 250 4.91 -14.50 14.72
C GLN A 250 5.32 -15.27 13.47
N VAL A 251 4.62 -15.14 12.33
CA VAL A 251 5.00 -15.83 11.09
C VAL A 251 6.34 -15.31 10.59
N ASP A 252 6.52 -13.99 10.59
CA ASP A 252 7.79 -13.41 10.15
C ASP A 252 8.95 -13.82 11.07
N GLN A 253 8.75 -13.79 12.40
CA GLN A 253 9.75 -14.28 13.37
C GLN A 253 10.06 -15.75 13.19
N GLN A 254 9.04 -16.58 12.90
CA GLN A 254 9.24 -18.00 12.65
C GLN A 254 10.00 -18.23 11.37
N LEU A 255 9.71 -17.47 10.31
CA LEU A 255 10.43 -17.54 9.06
C LEU A 255 11.89 -17.11 9.23
N ALA A 256 12.14 -16.01 9.93
CA ALA A 256 13.50 -15.57 10.26
C ALA A 256 14.26 -16.65 11.06
N ARG A 257 13.60 -17.29 12.03
CA ARG A 257 14.18 -18.43 12.76
C ARG A 257 14.42 -19.63 11.87
N MET A 258 13.64 -19.85 10.83
CA MET A 258 13.80 -21.02 9.96
C MET A 258 14.74 -20.76 8.79
N TRP A 259 15.00 -19.49 8.48
CA TRP A 259 15.78 -19.09 7.31
C TRP A 259 17.17 -19.72 7.28
N HIS A 260 17.87 -19.80 8.42
CA HIS A 260 19.19 -20.43 8.47
C HIS A 260 19.19 -21.90 8.03
N LEU A 261 18.06 -22.61 8.20
CA LEU A 261 17.89 -23.99 7.75
C LEU A 261 17.49 -24.07 6.27
N LEU A 262 16.76 -23.07 5.77
CA LEU A 262 16.30 -23.01 4.38
C LEU A 262 17.34 -22.44 3.42
N ARG A 263 18.26 -21.61 3.94
CA ARG A 263 19.25 -20.86 3.17
C ARG A 263 20.11 -21.74 2.24
N PRO A 264 20.66 -22.90 2.66
CA PRO A 264 21.46 -23.72 1.75
C PRO A 264 20.68 -24.22 0.53
N ALA A 265 19.39 -24.54 0.70
CA ALA A 265 18.52 -24.89 -0.42
C ALA A 265 18.14 -23.66 -1.26
N ALA A 266 17.98 -22.50 -0.62
CA ALA A 266 17.67 -21.23 -1.27
C ALA A 266 18.81 -20.68 -2.13
N GLU A 267 20.07 -20.96 -1.77
CA GLU A 267 21.25 -20.59 -2.56
C GLU A 267 21.30 -21.30 -3.92
N GLY A 268 20.62 -22.46 -4.05
CA GLY A 268 20.45 -23.17 -5.32
C GLY A 268 19.30 -22.65 -6.20
N LEU A 269 18.55 -21.63 -5.76
CA LEU A 269 17.48 -21.05 -6.58
C LEU A 269 18.07 -20.25 -7.74
N GLY A 270 17.47 -20.40 -8.93
CA GLY A 270 17.83 -19.57 -10.08
C GLY A 270 17.50 -18.10 -9.85
N SER A 271 18.28 -17.20 -10.43
CA SER A 271 18.08 -15.74 -10.29
C SER A 271 16.67 -15.30 -10.67
N GLY A 272 16.11 -15.83 -11.76
CA GLY A 272 14.72 -15.54 -12.17
C GLY A 272 13.68 -15.86 -11.09
N VAL A 273 13.85 -16.99 -10.37
CA VAL A 273 12.94 -17.39 -9.28
C VAL A 273 13.10 -16.46 -8.09
N VAL A 274 14.33 -16.15 -7.67
CA VAL A 274 14.59 -15.21 -6.57
C VAL A 274 13.98 -13.84 -6.86
N LEU A 275 14.07 -13.37 -8.10
CA LEU A 275 13.49 -12.08 -8.52
C LEU A 275 11.96 -12.08 -8.53
N GLN A 276 11.32 -13.18 -8.96
CA GLN A 276 9.87 -13.33 -8.88
C GLN A 276 9.39 -13.35 -7.43
N LEU A 277 10.10 -14.07 -6.55
CA LEU A 277 9.82 -14.11 -5.12
C LEU A 277 10.01 -12.73 -4.47
N LEU A 278 11.05 -11.99 -4.86
CA LEU A 278 11.31 -10.65 -4.36
C LEU A 278 10.24 -9.65 -4.83
N HIS A 279 9.80 -9.74 -6.09
CA HIS A 279 8.65 -8.98 -6.59
C HIS A 279 7.37 -9.30 -5.82
N ALA A 280 7.11 -10.57 -5.53
CA ALA A 280 5.97 -10.98 -4.72
C ALA A 280 6.10 -10.43 -3.29
N ALA A 281 7.28 -10.53 -2.66
CA ALA A 281 7.57 -10.01 -1.33
C ALA A 281 7.31 -8.50 -1.24
N VAL A 282 7.82 -7.74 -2.21
CA VAL A 282 7.61 -6.29 -2.34
C VAL A 282 6.13 -5.99 -2.56
N ARG A 283 5.45 -6.66 -3.50
CA ARG A 283 4.00 -6.50 -3.77
C ARG A 283 3.12 -6.76 -2.54
N HIS A 284 3.56 -7.69 -1.70
CA HIS A 284 2.87 -8.09 -0.48
C HIS A 284 3.42 -7.40 0.78
N LYS A 285 4.26 -6.37 0.64
CA LYS A 285 4.81 -5.56 1.75
C LYS A 285 5.52 -6.38 2.83
N SER A 286 6.11 -7.51 2.45
CA SER A 286 6.79 -8.42 3.38
C SER A 286 8.28 -8.09 3.49
N PHE A 287 8.63 -7.01 4.19
CA PHE A 287 10.00 -6.49 4.25
C PHE A 287 11.00 -7.47 4.89
N GLN A 288 10.59 -8.23 5.91
CA GLN A 288 11.46 -9.25 6.51
C GLN A 288 11.81 -10.31 5.46
N TYR A 289 10.80 -10.75 4.72
CA TYR A 289 10.99 -11.73 3.67
C TYR A 289 11.85 -11.21 2.51
N SER A 290 11.63 -9.95 2.10
CA SER A 290 12.53 -9.27 1.15
C SER A 290 13.97 -9.26 1.66
N GLY A 291 14.19 -8.94 2.94
CA GLY A 291 15.52 -8.95 3.57
C GLY A 291 16.20 -10.31 3.47
N LEU A 292 15.47 -11.38 3.80
CA LEU A 292 15.99 -12.75 3.68
C LEU A 292 16.36 -13.10 2.23
N LEU A 293 15.51 -12.78 1.25
CA LEU A 293 15.81 -13.02 -0.17
C LEU A 293 16.99 -12.18 -0.69
N LEU A 294 17.20 -10.99 -0.12
CA LEU A 294 18.32 -10.12 -0.46
C LEU A 294 19.66 -10.66 0.07
N GLU A 295 19.67 -11.60 1.02
CA GLU A 295 20.89 -12.29 1.47
C GLU A 295 21.38 -13.34 0.48
N LEU A 296 20.57 -13.75 -0.50
CA LEU A 296 20.94 -14.78 -1.47
C LEU A 296 21.93 -14.24 -2.51
N PRO A 297 22.94 -15.01 -2.95
CA PRO A 297 23.90 -14.57 -3.96
C PRO A 297 23.24 -14.09 -5.26
N ALA A 298 22.12 -14.73 -5.65
CA ALA A 298 21.40 -14.41 -6.86
C ALA A 298 20.74 -13.01 -6.84
N SER A 299 20.39 -12.46 -5.68
CA SER A 299 19.84 -11.10 -5.58
C SER A 299 20.93 -10.03 -5.60
N GLN A 300 22.14 -10.35 -5.12
CA GLN A 300 23.32 -9.49 -5.21
C GLN A 300 23.81 -9.28 -6.65
N GLN A 301 23.51 -10.23 -7.54
CA GLN A 301 23.82 -10.17 -8.97
C GLN A 301 22.67 -9.61 -9.82
N SER A 302 21.69 -8.94 -9.19
CA SER A 302 20.58 -8.32 -9.91
C SER A 302 21.06 -7.20 -10.84
N SER A 303 20.44 -7.09 -12.01
CA SER A 303 20.72 -5.99 -12.94
C SER A 303 20.02 -4.70 -12.49
N VAL A 304 20.53 -3.56 -12.96
CA VAL A 304 19.97 -2.23 -12.68
C VAL A 304 18.49 -2.15 -13.08
N GLY A 305 18.10 -2.70 -14.24
CA GLY A 305 16.70 -2.69 -14.68
C GLY A 305 15.75 -3.51 -13.80
N VAL A 306 16.24 -4.59 -13.18
CA VAL A 306 15.44 -5.35 -12.21
C VAL A 306 15.30 -4.57 -10.90
N MET A 307 16.37 -3.90 -10.46
CA MET A 307 16.33 -3.03 -9.28
C MET A 307 15.34 -1.88 -9.48
N GLU A 308 15.33 -1.26 -10.67
CA GLU A 308 14.36 -0.25 -11.05
C GLU A 308 12.92 -0.76 -10.91
N GLN A 309 12.60 -1.93 -11.48
CA GLN A 309 11.26 -2.51 -11.38
C GLN A 309 10.84 -2.80 -9.93
N LEU A 310 11.77 -3.29 -9.11
CA LEU A 310 11.51 -3.57 -7.69
C LEU A 310 11.26 -2.28 -6.89
N LEU A 311 12.05 -1.22 -7.13
CA LEU A 311 11.85 0.08 -6.49
C LEU A 311 10.57 0.75 -6.99
N GLN A 312 10.26 0.67 -8.28
CA GLN A 312 8.99 1.14 -8.86
C GLN A 312 7.79 0.39 -8.27
N ALA A 313 7.95 -0.88 -7.89
CA ALA A 313 6.92 -1.62 -7.17
C ALA A 313 6.87 -1.26 -5.68
N ALA A 314 8.00 -0.96 -5.05
CA ALA A 314 8.09 -0.69 -3.61
C ALA A 314 7.61 0.74 -3.26
N VAL A 315 8.16 1.75 -3.91
CA VAL A 315 7.93 3.17 -3.61
C VAL A 315 6.44 3.57 -3.59
N PRO A 316 5.59 3.19 -4.58
CA PRO A 316 4.20 3.62 -4.58
C PRO A 316 3.30 2.87 -3.60
N GLN A 317 3.81 1.87 -2.87
CA GLN A 317 2.99 1.06 -1.98
C GLN A 317 2.72 1.75 -0.64
N GLN A 318 1.55 2.37 -0.56
CA GLN A 318 1.11 3.22 0.56
C GLN A 318 0.92 2.55 1.94
N ARG A 319 1.02 3.40 2.97
CA ARG A 319 0.31 3.42 4.29
C ARG A 319 0.74 2.49 5.42
N HIS A 320 1.58 1.48 5.22
CA HIS A 320 2.04 0.63 6.33
C HIS A 320 3.57 0.58 6.23
N GLY A 321 4.29 1.06 7.27
CA GLY A 321 5.74 1.36 7.28
C GLY A 321 6.73 0.27 6.83
N GLY A 322 6.24 -0.88 6.33
CA GLY A 322 7.05 -1.85 5.61
C GLY A 322 7.59 -1.37 4.26
N SER A 323 6.96 -0.37 3.61
CA SER A 323 7.45 0.15 2.32
C SER A 323 8.85 0.76 2.43
N VAL A 324 9.06 1.66 3.39
CA VAL A 324 10.36 2.29 3.68
C VAL A 324 11.42 1.26 4.01
N ALA A 325 11.08 0.23 4.80
CA ALA A 325 12.00 -0.85 5.13
C ALA A 325 12.40 -1.66 3.89
N CYS A 326 11.46 -1.99 3.00
CA CYS A 326 11.75 -2.63 1.71
C CYS A 326 12.67 -1.75 0.85
N ALA A 327 12.32 -0.47 0.67
CA ALA A 327 13.10 0.46 -0.12
C ALA A 327 14.54 0.58 0.43
N ARG A 328 14.71 0.70 1.75
CA ARG A 328 16.03 0.74 2.40
C ARG A 328 16.87 -0.49 2.10
N LEU A 329 16.27 -1.68 2.17
CA LEU A 329 16.97 -2.94 1.86
C LEU A 329 17.39 -3.02 0.39
N LEU A 330 16.49 -2.62 -0.52
CA LEU A 330 16.77 -2.60 -1.97
C LEU A 330 17.86 -1.59 -2.34
N LEU A 331 17.82 -0.39 -1.74
CA LEU A 331 18.81 0.67 -1.94
C LEU A 331 20.20 0.31 -1.41
N GLY A 332 20.29 -0.66 -0.51
CA GLY A 332 21.56 -1.21 -0.01
C GLY A 332 22.28 -2.12 -1.02
N LEU A 333 21.63 -2.53 -2.12
CA LEU A 333 22.27 -3.39 -3.12
C LEU A 333 23.18 -2.60 -4.07
N PRO A 334 24.29 -3.21 -4.58
CA PRO A 334 25.19 -2.55 -5.52
C PRO A 334 24.49 -2.04 -6.79
N ALA A 335 23.49 -2.77 -7.30
CA ALA A 335 22.72 -2.37 -8.48
C ALA A 335 21.93 -1.06 -8.26
N ALA A 336 21.50 -0.77 -7.02
CA ALA A 336 20.81 0.48 -6.71
C ALA A 336 21.74 1.70 -6.78
N GLN A 337 23.04 1.51 -6.52
CA GLN A 337 24.05 2.57 -6.62
C GLN A 337 24.37 2.94 -8.07
N GLN A 338 23.92 2.12 -9.04
CA GLN A 338 24.12 2.31 -10.48
C GLN A 338 22.85 2.78 -11.20
N LEU A 339 21.80 3.15 -10.46
CA LEU A 339 20.59 3.74 -11.06
C LEU A 339 20.94 5.04 -11.78
N SER A 340 20.23 5.34 -12.87
CA SER A 340 20.40 6.62 -13.57
C SER A 340 19.72 7.77 -12.83
N THR A 341 20.14 9.00 -13.13
CA THR A 341 19.52 10.24 -12.63
C THR A 341 18.03 10.30 -12.97
N ASP A 342 17.64 9.87 -14.17
CA ASP A 342 16.25 9.88 -14.64
C ASP A 342 15.37 8.92 -13.85
N VAL A 343 15.86 7.70 -13.59
CA VAL A 343 15.13 6.71 -12.79
C VAL A 343 14.96 7.20 -11.36
N VAL A 344 16.02 7.74 -10.75
CA VAL A 344 15.94 8.30 -9.40
C VAL A 344 14.95 9.47 -9.33
N LEU A 345 14.97 10.37 -10.32
CA LEU A 345 14.01 11.47 -10.41
C LEU A 345 12.56 10.96 -10.53
N GLN A 346 12.31 9.94 -11.35
CA GLN A 346 10.97 9.32 -11.47
C GLN A 346 10.52 8.68 -10.15
N LEU A 347 11.41 7.95 -9.47
CA LEU A 347 11.12 7.34 -8.17
C LEU A 347 10.85 8.41 -7.09
N LEU A 348 11.60 9.51 -7.08
CA LEU A 348 11.37 10.64 -6.18
C LEU A 348 9.99 11.27 -6.41
N ARG A 349 9.60 11.51 -7.67
CA ARG A 349 8.26 12.00 -8.01
C ARG A 349 7.16 11.04 -7.58
N ALA A 350 7.36 9.74 -7.81
CA ALA A 350 6.40 8.72 -7.37
C ALA A 350 6.24 8.68 -5.84
N ALA A 351 7.34 8.84 -5.09
CA ALA A 351 7.33 8.91 -3.63
C ALA A 351 6.57 10.14 -3.14
N VAL A 352 6.90 11.33 -3.69
CA VAL A 352 6.24 12.61 -3.35
C VAL A 352 4.74 12.58 -3.65
N LEU A 353 4.34 12.10 -4.84
CA LEU A 353 2.94 11.99 -5.22
C LEU A 353 2.12 11.12 -4.26
N ARG A 354 2.78 10.16 -3.60
CA ARG A 354 2.15 9.24 -2.65
C ARG A 354 2.27 9.68 -1.20
N GLY A 355 3.01 10.76 -0.92
CA GLY A 355 3.32 11.26 0.42
C GLY A 355 4.33 10.39 1.20
N GLU A 356 5.12 9.56 0.50
CA GLU A 356 6.08 8.64 1.10
C GLU A 356 7.47 9.31 1.25
N TYR A 357 7.53 10.36 2.06
CA TYR A 357 8.72 11.23 2.20
C TYR A 357 9.95 10.52 2.74
N ASP A 358 9.78 9.52 3.63
CA ASP A 358 10.89 8.69 4.12
C ASP A 358 11.56 7.91 2.98
N CYS A 359 10.78 7.42 2.00
CA CYS A 359 11.33 6.77 0.82
C CYS A 359 12.07 7.79 -0.06
N ALA A 360 11.51 8.99 -0.21
CA ALA A 360 12.15 10.06 -0.96
C ALA A 360 13.50 10.47 -0.34
N GLU A 361 13.57 10.57 1.00
CA GLU A 361 14.82 10.81 1.73
C GLU A 361 15.87 9.74 1.45
N LEU A 362 15.50 8.46 1.49
CA LEU A 362 16.43 7.37 1.17
C LEU A 362 16.93 7.44 -0.28
N LEU A 363 16.07 7.82 -1.22
CA LEU A 363 16.44 7.99 -2.63
C LEU A 363 17.41 9.16 -2.84
N LEU A 364 17.29 10.23 -2.05
CA LEU A 364 18.18 11.40 -2.11
C LEU A 364 19.62 11.08 -1.68
N VAL A 365 19.86 9.98 -0.96
CA VAL A 365 21.21 9.54 -0.56
C VAL A 365 21.96 8.85 -1.72
N LEU A 366 21.26 8.44 -2.79
CA LEU A 366 21.90 7.74 -3.91
C LEU A 366 22.87 8.65 -4.68
N PRO A 367 23.98 8.09 -5.23
CA PRO A 367 24.92 8.84 -6.07
C PRO A 367 24.25 9.58 -7.23
N ALA A 368 23.27 8.94 -7.88
CA ALA A 368 22.51 9.55 -8.96
C ALA A 368 21.63 10.71 -8.52
N ALA A 369 21.11 10.72 -7.28
CA ALA A 369 20.43 11.91 -6.74
C ALA A 369 21.40 13.07 -6.53
N GLN A 370 22.63 12.76 -6.07
CA GLN A 370 23.69 13.76 -5.86
C GLN A 370 24.23 14.34 -7.18
N GLN A 371 24.03 13.64 -8.29
CA GLN A 371 24.40 14.05 -9.65
C GLN A 371 23.25 14.70 -10.43
N LEU A 372 22.11 14.98 -9.79
CA LEU A 372 21.02 15.69 -10.45
C LEU A 372 21.49 17.07 -10.93
N SER A 373 21.08 17.46 -12.13
CA SER A 373 21.34 18.81 -12.63
C SER A 373 20.55 19.85 -11.83
N THR A 374 20.99 21.12 -11.87
CA THR A 374 20.25 22.25 -11.28
C THR A 374 18.81 22.33 -11.79
N THR A 375 18.60 22.03 -13.07
CA THR A 375 17.26 21.96 -13.68
C THR A 375 16.45 20.78 -13.13
N GLY A 376 17.06 19.61 -12.97
CA GLY A 376 16.42 18.44 -12.38
C GLY A 376 15.98 18.67 -10.94
N VAL A 377 16.84 19.28 -10.12
CA VAL A 377 16.52 19.66 -8.73
C VAL A 377 15.40 20.70 -8.69
N LEU A 378 15.46 21.74 -9.52
CA LEU A 378 14.41 22.76 -9.59
C LEU A 378 13.05 22.13 -9.92
N GLN A 379 12.99 21.29 -10.96
CA GLN A 379 11.75 20.60 -11.33
C GLN A 379 11.24 19.68 -10.20
N GLN A 380 12.14 19.00 -9.49
CA GLN A 380 11.77 18.16 -8.36
C GLN A 380 11.19 18.99 -7.22
N LEU A 381 11.82 20.11 -6.85
CA LEU A 381 11.34 21.02 -5.81
C LEU A 381 9.97 21.62 -6.17
N GLN A 382 9.78 22.04 -7.43
CA GLN A 382 8.49 22.51 -7.93
C GLN A 382 7.41 21.43 -7.82
N TYR A 383 7.73 20.20 -8.24
CA TYR A 383 6.82 19.05 -8.14
C TYR A 383 6.46 18.76 -6.67
N THR A 384 7.42 18.84 -5.77
CA THR A 384 7.21 18.66 -4.32
C THR A 384 6.28 19.71 -3.74
N LEU A 385 6.39 20.98 -4.15
CA LEU A 385 5.49 22.04 -3.68
C LEU A 385 4.07 21.88 -4.23
N GLU A 386 3.92 21.47 -5.49
CA GLU A 386 2.62 21.31 -6.15
C GLU A 386 1.84 20.08 -5.63
N TYR A 387 2.52 18.94 -5.46
CA TYR A 387 1.86 17.67 -5.13
C TYR A 387 2.01 17.23 -3.67
N GLY A 388 2.98 17.77 -2.92
CA GLY A 388 3.25 17.34 -1.54
C GLY A 388 2.10 17.67 -0.56
N ALA A 389 1.32 18.73 -0.82
CA ALA A 389 0.20 19.07 0.05
C ALA A 389 -1.01 18.13 -0.11
N VAL A 390 -1.15 17.44 -1.24
CA VAL A 390 -2.41 16.78 -1.65
C VAL A 390 -2.67 15.45 -0.92
N GLY A 391 -1.66 14.85 -0.29
CA GLY A 391 -1.79 13.51 0.32
C GLY A 391 -1.22 13.37 1.73
N SER A 392 -0.76 14.45 2.34
CA SER A 392 -0.05 14.38 3.62
C SER A 392 -1.04 14.28 4.77
N ASP A 393 -0.98 13.18 5.54
CA ASP A 393 -1.47 13.18 6.91
C ASP A 393 -0.77 14.36 7.64
N PRO A 394 -1.44 15.08 8.55
CA PRO A 394 -0.87 16.24 9.24
C PRO A 394 0.42 15.96 10.05
N GLY A 395 0.85 14.70 10.14
CA GLY A 395 2.13 14.28 10.71
C GLY A 395 3.23 13.92 9.71
N ASN A 396 2.97 13.86 8.40
CA ASN A 396 3.99 13.57 7.39
C ASN A 396 4.71 14.87 7.00
N ASP A 397 5.94 15.00 7.46
CA ASP A 397 6.72 16.23 7.37
C ASP A 397 7.33 16.46 5.97
N LEU A 398 6.58 17.15 5.10
CA LEU A 398 7.08 17.73 3.85
C LEU A 398 8.39 18.52 4.06
N GLY A 399 8.55 19.14 5.24
CA GLY A 399 9.77 19.86 5.63
C GLY A 399 11.00 18.97 5.59
N SER A 400 10.91 17.75 6.14
CA SER A 400 12.01 16.77 6.10
C SER A 400 12.46 16.46 4.66
N HIS A 401 11.55 16.19 3.73
CA HIS A 401 11.93 15.95 2.33
C HIS A 401 12.56 17.19 1.66
N LEU A 402 12.03 18.38 1.92
CA LEU A 402 12.60 19.64 1.43
C LEU A 402 13.99 19.91 2.02
N ARG A 403 14.22 19.56 3.29
CA ARG A 403 15.54 19.63 3.94
C ARG A 403 16.59 18.86 3.14
N TYR A 404 16.30 17.60 2.81
CA TYR A 404 17.24 16.78 2.06
C TYR A 404 17.40 17.25 0.62
N SER A 405 16.30 17.64 -0.02
CA SER A 405 16.34 18.13 -1.41
C SER A 405 17.16 19.41 -1.53
N CYS A 406 17.07 20.32 -0.55
CA CYS A 406 17.88 21.54 -0.50
C CYS A 406 19.36 21.26 -0.18
N ASN A 407 19.72 20.10 0.38
CA ASN A 407 21.11 19.75 0.69
C ASN A 407 21.85 19.09 -0.48
N ILE A 408 21.17 18.80 -1.60
CA ILE A 408 21.83 18.28 -2.81
C ILE A 408 22.77 19.37 -3.37
N PRO A 409 23.99 19.04 -3.84
CA PRO A 409 24.93 20.02 -4.40
C PRO A 409 24.30 20.95 -5.45
N ALA A 410 23.55 20.40 -6.40
CA ALA A 410 22.88 21.21 -7.42
C ALA A 410 21.76 22.13 -6.89
N ALA A 411 21.24 21.89 -5.67
CA ALA A 411 20.34 22.85 -5.01
C ALA A 411 21.10 24.10 -4.52
N GLN A 412 22.36 23.93 -4.10
CA GLN A 412 23.23 25.01 -3.64
C GLN A 412 23.66 25.93 -4.79
N GLU A 413 23.63 25.42 -6.02
CA GLU A 413 23.95 26.13 -7.27
C GLU A 413 22.71 26.73 -7.97
N LEU A 414 21.53 26.69 -7.33
CA LEU A 414 20.35 27.32 -7.90
C LEU A 414 20.56 28.82 -8.04
N ARG A 415 20.07 29.41 -9.12
CA ARG A 415 20.12 30.87 -9.31
C ARG A 415 19.09 31.56 -8.40
N PRO A 416 19.33 32.83 -7.99
CA PRO A 416 18.39 33.58 -7.16
C PRO A 416 16.98 33.62 -7.73
N GLU A 417 16.83 33.76 -9.05
CA GLU A 417 15.52 33.79 -9.71
C GLU A 417 14.73 32.48 -9.51
N CYS A 418 15.42 31.34 -9.53
CA CYS A 418 14.81 30.03 -9.31
C CYS A 418 14.35 29.87 -7.85
N VAL A 419 15.16 30.32 -6.89
CA VAL A 419 14.80 30.26 -5.46
C VAL A 419 13.64 31.20 -5.15
N LEU A 420 13.61 32.38 -5.77
CA LEU A 420 12.47 33.30 -5.68
C LEU A 420 11.18 32.69 -6.23
N GLN A 421 11.26 31.98 -7.35
CA GLN A 421 10.12 31.25 -7.90
C GLN A 421 9.62 30.16 -6.93
N LEU A 422 10.53 29.39 -6.33
CA LEU A 422 10.18 28.36 -5.34
C LEU A 422 9.54 28.94 -4.08
N LEU A 423 10.08 30.05 -3.56
CA LEU A 423 9.51 30.78 -2.41
C LEU A 423 8.12 31.36 -2.72
N HIS A 424 7.88 31.79 -3.96
CA HIS A 424 6.56 32.24 -4.37
C HIS A 424 5.54 31.09 -4.44
N MET A 425 5.98 29.89 -4.81
CA MET A 425 5.15 28.69 -4.85
C MET A 425 4.92 28.05 -3.47
N SER A 426 5.76 28.37 -2.47
CA SER A 426 5.63 27.77 -1.15
C SER A 426 4.49 28.39 -0.36
N ASN A 427 3.53 27.56 0.03
CA ASN A 427 2.43 27.95 0.92
C ASN A 427 2.65 27.49 2.38
N SER A 428 3.81 26.90 2.69
CA SER A 428 4.13 26.36 4.02
C SER A 428 5.35 27.07 4.60
N PRO A 429 5.29 27.54 5.86
CA PRO A 429 6.44 28.13 6.55
C PRO A 429 7.67 27.24 6.60
N ALA A 430 7.48 25.92 6.70
CA ALA A 430 8.58 24.96 6.71
C ALA A 430 9.35 24.99 5.38
N SER A 431 8.63 25.04 4.25
CA SER A 431 9.24 25.17 2.93
C SER A 431 10.00 26.49 2.80
N THR A 432 9.38 27.59 3.23
CA THR A 432 10.02 28.93 3.24
C THR A 432 11.32 28.90 4.02
N TRP A 433 11.33 28.28 5.21
CA TRP A 433 12.53 28.16 6.03
C TRP A 433 13.69 27.48 5.29
N HIS A 434 13.43 26.37 4.60
CA HIS A 434 14.45 25.63 3.87
C HIS A 434 15.00 26.43 2.68
N PHE A 435 14.14 27.07 1.90
CA PHE A 435 14.57 27.84 0.74
C PHE A 435 15.34 29.11 1.12
N CYS A 436 14.95 29.78 2.21
CA CYS A 436 15.71 30.93 2.72
C CYS A 436 17.14 30.55 3.13
N ARG A 437 17.45 29.29 3.40
CA ARG A 437 18.81 28.83 3.74
C ARG A 437 19.69 28.52 2.53
N LEU A 438 19.16 28.54 1.31
CA LEU A 438 19.96 28.35 0.10
C LEU A 438 20.86 29.57 -0.15
N PRO A 439 22.11 29.39 -0.63
CA PRO A 439 23.04 30.49 -0.90
C PRO A 439 22.43 31.59 -1.78
N ALA A 440 21.69 31.20 -2.83
CA ALA A 440 21.04 32.14 -3.72
C ALA A 440 19.89 32.95 -3.10
N ALA A 441 19.25 32.47 -2.03
CA ALA A 441 18.33 33.30 -1.25
C ALA A 441 19.10 34.38 -0.46
N GLN A 442 20.29 34.04 0.05
CA GLN A 442 21.15 34.96 0.80
C GLN A 442 21.70 36.08 -0.09
N GLU A 443 21.92 35.79 -1.37
CA GLU A 443 22.39 36.73 -2.40
C GLU A 443 21.25 37.50 -3.10
N SER A 444 20.01 37.30 -2.68
CA SER A 444 18.86 37.92 -3.32
C SER A 444 18.85 39.44 -3.15
N SER A 445 18.49 40.15 -4.24
CA SER A 445 18.42 41.61 -4.21
C SER A 445 17.34 42.14 -3.27
N LYS A 446 17.50 43.38 -2.78
CA LYS A 446 16.50 44.07 -1.96
C LYS A 446 15.10 44.10 -2.60
N ALA A 447 15.04 44.28 -3.93
CA ALA A 447 13.77 44.34 -4.66
C ALA A 447 13.09 42.97 -4.72
N ALA A 448 13.88 41.90 -4.82
CA ALA A 448 13.37 40.54 -4.78
C ALA A 448 12.84 40.17 -3.39
N ILE A 449 13.57 40.52 -2.33
CA ILE A 449 13.15 40.29 -0.94
C ILE A 449 11.88 41.08 -0.62
N ALA A 450 11.77 42.33 -1.07
CA ALA A 450 10.54 43.11 -0.92
C ALA A 450 9.32 42.41 -1.56
N LYS A 451 9.48 41.88 -2.78
CA LYS A 451 8.40 41.12 -3.45
C LYS A 451 8.02 39.83 -2.70
N LEU A 452 9.00 39.11 -2.16
CA LEU A 452 8.74 37.91 -1.36
C LEU A 452 8.01 38.23 -0.05
N LEU A 453 8.46 39.25 0.68
CA LEU A 453 7.82 39.70 1.90
C LEU A 453 6.37 40.13 1.62
N LEU A 454 6.13 40.84 0.52
CA LEU A 454 4.78 41.23 0.13
C LEU A 454 3.89 40.02 -0.10
N ALA A 455 4.39 38.99 -0.79
CA ALA A 455 3.65 37.74 -0.99
C ALA A 455 3.36 37.01 0.34
N ALA A 456 4.35 36.90 1.23
CA ALA A 456 4.17 36.25 2.54
C ALA A 456 3.16 37.00 3.44
N VAL A 457 3.17 38.33 3.39
CA VAL A 457 2.21 39.19 4.08
C VAL A 457 0.80 39.02 3.50
N GLN A 458 0.66 38.98 2.17
CA GLN A 458 -0.63 38.75 1.51
C GLN A 458 -1.22 37.38 1.84
N GLN A 459 -0.36 36.37 2.03
CA GLN A 459 -0.74 35.03 2.47
C GLN A 459 -1.01 34.94 3.99
N ASP A 460 -0.78 36.00 4.76
CA ASP A 460 -0.88 36.03 6.23
C ASP A 460 -0.02 34.95 6.91
N SER A 461 1.24 34.81 6.46
CA SER A 461 2.16 33.79 6.96
C SER A 461 3.28 34.42 7.81
N PRO A 462 3.07 34.67 9.12
CA PRO A 462 4.05 35.36 9.96
C PRO A 462 5.36 34.58 10.14
N ASP A 463 5.34 33.25 10.09
CA ASP A 463 6.56 32.45 10.13
C ASP A 463 7.37 32.57 8.83
N SER A 464 6.70 32.58 7.67
CA SER A 464 7.37 32.85 6.39
C SER A 464 7.96 34.25 6.37
N THR A 465 7.19 35.27 6.82
CA THR A 465 7.65 36.65 6.96
C THR A 465 8.90 36.71 7.84
N LYS A 466 8.88 36.09 9.02
CA LYS A 466 10.03 36.01 9.93
C LYS A 466 11.27 35.40 9.26
N HIS A 467 11.10 34.31 8.50
CA HIS A 467 12.22 33.66 7.82
C HIS A 467 12.80 34.50 6.68
N ILE A 468 11.95 35.18 5.90
CA ILE A 468 12.38 36.07 4.82
C ILE A 468 13.05 37.33 5.40
N LEU A 469 12.57 37.86 6.53
CA LEU A 469 13.21 38.97 7.25
C LEU A 469 14.61 38.62 7.78
N GLY A 470 14.91 37.33 7.95
CA GLY A 470 16.25 36.85 8.30
C GLY A 470 17.26 36.91 7.16
N LEU A 471 16.84 37.20 5.92
CA LEU A 471 17.75 37.32 4.78
C LEU A 471 18.54 38.65 4.85
N PRO A 472 19.84 38.67 4.50
CA PRO A 472 20.68 39.87 4.60
C PRO A 472 20.12 41.11 3.89
N GLY A 473 19.48 40.92 2.73
CA GLY A 473 18.91 42.03 1.98
C GLY A 473 17.63 42.63 2.59
N ALA A 474 16.98 41.99 3.57
CA ALA A 474 15.85 42.57 4.29
C ALA A 474 16.28 43.77 5.16
N ALA A 475 17.49 43.74 5.72
CA ALA A 475 18.06 44.87 6.45
C ALA A 475 18.34 46.08 5.55
N LEU A 476 18.45 45.87 4.23
CA LEU A 476 18.75 46.90 3.23
C LEU A 476 17.49 47.47 2.55
N LEU A 477 16.30 47.15 3.06
CA LEU A 477 15.05 47.68 2.54
C LEU A 477 14.92 49.17 2.85
N SER A 478 14.59 49.95 1.82
CA SER A 478 14.28 51.39 1.97
C SER A 478 13.00 51.60 2.76
N SER A 479 12.90 52.74 3.44
CA SER A 479 11.68 53.14 4.17
C SER A 479 10.42 53.03 3.31
N THR A 480 10.46 53.46 2.04
CA THR A 480 9.32 53.34 1.10
C THR A 480 8.87 51.89 0.86
N ALA A 481 9.81 50.95 0.73
CA ALA A 481 9.47 49.54 0.54
C ALA A 481 8.89 48.94 1.82
N VAL A 482 9.39 49.35 2.98
CA VAL A 482 8.86 48.92 4.29
C VAL A 482 7.47 49.51 4.54
N GLU A 483 7.22 50.75 4.11
CA GLU A 483 5.91 51.39 4.13
C GLU A 483 4.89 50.59 3.32
N GLU A 484 5.21 50.22 2.07
CA GLU A 484 4.34 49.39 1.22
C GLU A 484 4.03 48.03 1.87
N LEU A 485 5.04 47.40 2.48
CA LEU A 485 4.86 46.13 3.19
C LEU A 485 3.97 46.24 4.44
N LEU A 486 4.17 47.29 5.24
CA LEU A 486 3.34 47.57 6.41
C LEU A 486 1.91 47.89 5.99
N GLN A 487 1.72 48.64 4.90
CA GLN A 487 0.41 48.93 4.35
C GLN A 487 -0.32 47.65 3.96
N ALA A 488 0.37 46.72 3.28
CA ALA A 488 -0.20 45.42 2.93
C ALA A 488 -0.54 44.59 4.17
N ALA A 489 0.30 44.59 5.21
CA ALA A 489 0.05 43.85 6.45
C ALA A 489 -1.14 44.40 7.23
N VAL A 490 -1.27 45.73 7.27
CA VAL A 490 -2.42 46.43 7.88
C VAL A 490 -3.70 46.19 7.09
N GLN A 491 -3.65 46.24 5.76
CA GLN A 491 -4.78 45.88 4.88
C GLN A 491 -5.25 44.45 5.11
N ARG A 492 -4.31 43.53 5.36
CA ARG A 492 -4.61 42.14 5.64
C ARG A 492 -5.09 41.89 7.07
N GLY A 493 -4.89 42.85 7.99
CA GLY A 493 -5.15 42.67 9.42
C GLY A 493 -4.11 41.78 10.14
N SER A 494 -2.95 41.55 9.54
CA SER A 494 -1.92 40.65 10.08
C SER A 494 -1.09 41.33 11.16
N ALA A 495 -1.54 41.25 12.41
CA ALA A 495 -0.84 41.83 13.55
C ALA A 495 0.59 41.31 13.70
N SER A 496 0.80 40.00 13.52
CA SER A 496 2.12 39.38 13.65
C SER A 496 3.08 39.82 12.55
N CYS A 497 2.63 39.90 11.28
CA CYS A 497 3.47 40.42 10.21
C CYS A 497 3.79 41.91 10.44
N THR A 498 2.80 42.70 10.86
CA THR A 498 2.99 44.13 11.18
C THR A 498 4.05 44.31 12.27
N ALA A 499 3.94 43.57 13.38
CA ALA A 499 4.89 43.64 14.48
C ALA A 499 6.31 43.23 14.07
N GLN A 500 6.46 42.25 13.18
CA GLN A 500 7.76 41.84 12.64
C GLN A 500 8.35 42.90 11.69
N LEU A 501 7.54 43.46 10.80
CA LEU A 501 7.97 44.51 9.85
C LEU A 501 8.38 45.80 10.56
N CYS A 502 7.71 46.17 11.67
CA CYS A 502 8.08 47.32 12.50
C CYS A 502 9.50 47.23 13.09
N GLN A 503 10.11 46.04 13.13
CA GLN A 503 11.47 45.84 13.65
C GLN A 503 12.55 46.22 12.63
N LEU A 504 12.19 46.40 11.35
CA LEU A 504 13.14 46.80 10.31
C LEU A 504 13.64 48.23 10.50
N GLN A 505 14.90 48.48 10.16
CA GLN A 505 15.48 49.83 10.20
C GLN A 505 14.70 50.82 9.33
N GLY A 506 14.23 50.39 8.15
CA GLY A 506 13.39 51.20 7.28
C GLY A 506 12.07 51.66 7.93
N ALA A 507 11.47 50.83 8.81
CA ALA A 507 10.26 51.20 9.55
C ALA A 507 10.55 52.32 10.57
N GLN A 508 11.74 52.32 11.17
CA GLN A 508 12.17 53.37 12.12
C GLN A 508 12.45 54.71 11.44
N GLN A 509 12.60 54.72 10.11
CA GLN A 509 12.84 55.90 9.29
C GLN A 509 11.57 56.43 8.60
N LEU A 510 10.40 55.86 8.89
CA LEU A 510 9.14 56.35 8.35
C LEU A 510 8.83 57.76 8.86
N SER A 511 8.21 58.56 8.00
CA SER A 511 7.72 59.89 8.38
C SER A 511 6.52 59.77 9.34
N SER A 512 6.28 60.80 10.13
CA SER A 512 5.09 60.87 10.99
C SER A 512 3.80 60.75 10.18
N ASP A 513 3.77 61.32 8.97
CA ASP A 513 2.60 61.27 8.08
C ASP A 513 2.32 59.84 7.60
N ALA A 514 3.36 59.10 7.17
CA ALA A 514 3.23 57.71 6.75
C ALA A 514 2.73 56.81 7.90
N VAL A 515 3.30 56.98 9.10
CA VAL A 515 2.84 56.24 10.29
C VAL A 515 1.41 56.59 10.68
N TRP A 516 1.01 57.86 10.55
CA TRP A 516 -0.37 58.27 10.80
C TRP A 516 -1.35 57.66 9.79
N GLN A 517 -0.99 57.64 8.51
CA GLN A 517 -1.80 56.98 7.47
C GLN A 517 -1.97 55.48 7.75
N LEU A 518 -0.90 54.78 8.14
CA LEU A 518 -0.95 53.37 8.51
C LEU A 518 -1.83 53.12 9.76
N LEU A 519 -1.76 53.99 10.77
CA LEU A 519 -2.60 53.89 11.98
C LEU A 519 -4.08 54.13 11.67
N GLN A 520 -4.38 55.15 10.84
CA GLN A 520 -5.74 55.41 10.39
C GLN A 520 -6.29 54.20 9.64
N GLN A 521 -5.51 53.65 8.71
CA GLN A 521 -5.91 52.48 7.94
C GLN A 521 -6.11 51.23 8.83
N ALA A 522 -5.28 51.04 9.85
CA ALA A 522 -5.44 49.94 10.81
C ALA A 522 -6.71 50.09 11.65
N ALA A 523 -7.08 51.32 12.02
CA ALA A 523 -8.33 51.61 12.72
C ALA A 523 -9.55 51.40 11.82
N GLU A 524 -9.48 51.81 10.55
CA GLU A 524 -10.54 51.57 9.55
C GLU A 524 -10.77 50.08 9.28
N ASN A 525 -9.71 49.27 9.31
CA ASN A 525 -9.78 47.82 9.14
C ASN A 525 -10.06 47.04 10.44
N ASP A 526 -10.28 47.72 11.57
CA ASP A 526 -10.45 47.10 12.89
C ASP A 526 -9.34 46.08 13.25
N ALA A 527 -8.09 46.47 13.03
CA ALA A 527 -6.90 45.63 13.24
C ALA A 527 -6.11 46.07 14.49
N PRO A 528 -6.60 45.83 15.73
CA PRO A 528 -6.01 46.39 16.95
C PRO A 528 -4.58 45.93 17.19
N GLY A 529 -4.23 44.68 16.85
CA GLY A 529 -2.85 44.20 16.97
C GLY A 529 -1.87 44.89 16.02
N SER A 530 -2.33 45.34 14.84
CA SER A 530 -1.52 46.17 13.94
C SER A 530 -1.33 47.58 14.49
N ILE A 531 -2.38 48.16 15.10
CA ILE A 531 -2.29 49.47 15.80
C ILE A 531 -1.23 49.41 16.90
N GLU A 532 -1.25 48.36 17.73
CA GLU A 532 -0.26 48.18 18.79
C GLU A 532 1.16 48.12 18.23
N GLY A 533 1.39 47.34 17.16
CA GLY A 533 2.68 47.25 16.48
C GLY A 533 3.16 48.58 15.89
N LEU A 534 2.26 49.35 15.27
CA LEU A 534 2.58 50.66 14.68
C LEU A 534 2.87 51.73 15.73
N CYS A 535 2.16 51.71 16.87
CA CYS A 535 2.42 52.60 18.01
C CYS A 535 3.82 52.42 18.61
N GLN A 536 4.48 51.29 18.36
CA GLN A 536 5.86 51.07 18.83
C GLN A 536 6.92 51.82 18.01
N LEU A 537 6.58 52.33 16.82
CA LEU A 537 7.50 53.07 15.96
C LEU A 537 7.91 54.42 16.58
N GLN A 538 9.15 54.85 16.32
CA GLN A 538 9.67 56.11 16.86
C GLN A 538 8.87 57.34 16.42
N ALA A 539 8.37 57.37 15.18
CA ALA A 539 7.57 58.48 14.69
C ALA A 539 6.23 58.61 15.43
N ALA A 540 5.55 57.49 15.69
CA ALA A 540 4.33 57.48 16.52
C ALA A 540 4.61 58.00 17.94
N LYS A 541 5.68 57.51 18.57
CA LYS A 541 6.08 57.95 19.92
C LYS A 541 6.38 59.45 19.98
N LYS A 542 7.08 59.99 18.97
CA LYS A 542 7.36 61.44 18.86
C LYS A 542 6.09 62.24 18.66
N ALA A 543 5.19 61.81 17.77
CA ALA A 543 3.91 62.47 17.54
C ALA A 543 3.04 62.47 18.80
N GLN A 544 3.01 61.35 19.54
CA GLN A 544 2.31 61.24 20.82
C GLN A 544 2.90 62.20 21.86
N GLN A 545 4.23 62.27 21.99
CA GLN A 545 4.89 63.22 22.90
C GLN A 545 4.59 64.68 22.54
N GLN A 546 4.59 65.02 21.24
CA GLN A 546 4.24 66.36 20.77
C GLN A 546 2.78 66.72 21.07
N CYS A 547 1.85 65.79 20.86
CA CYS A 547 0.43 65.99 21.18
C CYS A 547 0.21 66.16 22.69
N CYS A 548 0.87 65.35 23.53
CA CYS A 548 0.80 65.47 24.99
C CYS A 548 1.37 66.81 25.48
N ALA A 549 2.49 67.28 24.89
CA ALA A 549 3.07 68.58 25.21
C ALA A 549 2.15 69.75 24.79
N ALA A 550 1.54 69.68 23.60
CA ALA A 550 0.58 70.68 23.14
C ALA A 550 -0.69 70.70 23.99
N ALA A 551 -1.21 69.53 24.38
CA ALA A 551 -2.36 69.42 25.27
C ALA A 551 -2.05 69.96 26.67
N ALA A 552 -0.86 69.70 27.21
CA ALA A 552 -0.41 70.29 28.48
C ALA A 552 -0.26 71.82 28.40
N ALA A 553 0.24 72.34 27.27
CA ALA A 553 0.31 73.78 27.03
C ALA A 553 -1.10 74.41 26.94
N CYS A 554 -2.05 73.79 26.23
CA CYS A 554 -3.43 74.27 26.10
C CYS A 554 -4.26 74.10 27.39
N SER A 555 -3.96 73.11 28.24
CA SER A 555 -4.68 72.92 29.51
C SER A 555 -4.43 74.04 30.53
N SER A 556 -3.45 74.92 30.28
CA SER A 556 -3.23 76.14 31.06
C SER A 556 -4.08 77.34 30.57
N ALA A 557 -4.80 77.19 29.46
CA ALA A 557 -5.64 78.22 28.86
C ALA A 557 -7.08 77.70 28.64
N SER A 558 -7.91 77.76 29.69
CA SER A 558 -9.39 77.70 29.69
C SER A 558 -10.11 76.72 28.76
N GLY A 559 -10.73 75.70 29.34
CA GLY A 559 -12.07 75.21 28.97
C GLY A 559 -12.25 74.42 27.66
N GLN A 560 -12.38 73.10 27.79
CA GLN A 560 -13.03 72.17 26.85
C GLN A 560 -12.46 72.12 25.41
N CYS A 561 -11.41 71.32 25.21
CA CYS A 561 -10.89 71.00 23.89
C CYS A 561 -11.42 69.63 23.39
N TRP A 562 -12.03 69.62 22.21
CA TRP A 562 -12.73 68.50 21.57
C TRP A 562 -11.83 67.34 21.09
N LEU A 563 -10.52 67.42 21.29
CA LEU A 563 -9.54 66.42 20.81
C LEU A 563 -9.52 65.09 21.58
N HIS A 564 -10.30 64.96 22.67
CA HIS A 564 -10.38 63.70 23.41
C HIS A 564 -11.01 62.54 22.62
N SER A 565 -11.77 62.77 21.53
CA SER A 565 -12.37 61.66 20.76
C SER A 565 -11.41 60.96 19.78
N ALA A 566 -10.33 61.61 19.31
CA ALA A 566 -9.36 60.99 18.40
C ALA A 566 -8.26 60.19 19.14
N ALA A 567 -8.04 60.48 20.43
CA ALA A 567 -7.04 59.79 21.26
C ALA A 567 -7.58 58.54 21.98
N VAL A 568 -8.87 58.22 21.84
CA VAL A 568 -9.57 57.19 22.66
C VAL A 568 -9.68 55.77 22.07
N PRO A 569 -9.34 55.42 20.81
CA PRO A 569 -9.43 54.02 20.40
C PRO A 569 -8.46 53.09 21.17
N ALA A 570 -7.33 53.59 21.66
CA ALA A 570 -6.33 52.76 22.36
C ALA A 570 -6.64 52.47 23.84
N ALA A 571 -7.60 53.17 24.46
CA ALA A 571 -7.84 53.05 25.91
C ALA A 571 -9.02 52.13 26.30
N ARG A 572 -9.81 51.62 25.33
CA ARG A 572 -10.99 50.78 25.61
C ARG A 572 -10.75 49.27 25.53
N SER A 573 -9.59 48.81 25.07
CA SER A 573 -9.27 47.36 24.95
C SER A 573 -8.51 46.75 26.14
N SER A 574 -8.21 47.51 27.20
CA SER A 574 -7.46 47.04 28.38
C SER A 574 -8.34 46.64 29.58
N THR A 575 -9.67 46.65 29.43
CA THR A 575 -10.61 46.22 30.48
C THR A 575 -11.66 45.28 29.90
N ALA A 576 -11.26 44.04 29.64
CA ALA A 576 -12.10 42.84 29.61
C ALA A 576 -11.21 41.61 29.79
#